data_AF-A0A953SHS7-F1
#
_entry.id   AF-A0A953SHS7-F1
#
_cell.length_a   1.000
_cell.length_b   1.000
_cell.length_c   1.000
_cell.angle_alpha   90.00
_cell.angle_beta   90.00
_cell.angle_gamma   90.00
#
_symmetry.space_group_name_H-M   'P 1'
#
loop_
_entity.id
_entity.type
_entity.pdbx_description
1 polymer ?
#
loop_
_entity_poly.entity_id
_entity_poly.type
_entity_poly.pdbx_seq_one_letter_code
_entity_poly.pdbx_strand_id
1 'polypeptide(L)'
;FGTVLVGDTAEMPLDIFNAGDVPLWGASGIEDLSYTFVAPIGFTLPGGGGPFDDAAGGGVNTHTITMDTSTEGVLSGSLVIMSNDPDTPSLTVAVTGEVAGLPCTADLAEPFGVLDLQDVNAFTQGFFAGDLIADLAAPFGILDLQDVNEFVDVFVSGCP
;
A
#
# COMPACT_ATOMS: atom_id res chain seq x y z
N PHE A 1 4.67 -2.41 3.45
CA PHE A 1 3.54 -2.49 2.51
C PHE A 1 3.95 -3.04 1.16
N GLY A 2 5.20 -2.86 0.69
CA GLY A 2 5.58 -3.29 -0.65
C GLY A 2 5.00 -2.34 -1.70
N THR A 3 4.83 -2.81 -2.92
CA THR A 3 4.18 -2.04 -4.01
C THR A 3 2.68 -2.32 -4.02
N VAL A 4 1.88 -1.26 -4.02
CA VAL A 4 0.41 -1.30 -4.08
C VAL A 4 -0.05 -0.34 -5.17
N LEU A 5 -1.09 -0.70 -5.94
CA LEU A 5 -1.60 0.19 -6.97
C LEU A 5 -2.34 1.39 -6.35
N VAL A 6 -2.31 2.52 -7.04
CA VAL A 6 -3.06 3.72 -6.64
C VAL A 6 -4.55 3.40 -6.44
N GLY A 7 -5.10 3.84 -5.31
CA GLY A 7 -6.49 3.60 -4.92
C GLY A 7 -6.80 2.21 -4.32
N ASP A 8 -5.88 1.24 -4.39
CA ASP A 8 -6.08 -0.07 -3.75
C ASP A 8 -5.92 0.03 -2.22
N THR A 9 -6.58 -0.87 -1.49
CA THR A 9 -6.43 -0.97 -0.03
C THR A 9 -5.04 -1.51 0.34
N ALA A 10 -4.32 -0.78 1.18
CA ALA A 10 -3.02 -1.18 1.73
C ALA A 10 -3.07 -1.24 3.26
N GLU A 11 -3.16 -2.44 3.82
CA GLU A 11 -3.27 -2.67 5.27
C GLU A 11 -2.23 -3.66 5.79
N MET A 12 -1.71 -3.41 6.99
CA MET A 12 -0.78 -4.31 7.66
C MET A 12 -1.10 -4.39 9.15
N PRO A 13 -1.26 -5.60 9.73
CA PRO A 13 -1.49 -5.75 11.15
C PRO A 13 -0.21 -5.45 11.95
N LEU A 14 -0.39 -4.80 13.09
CA LEU A 14 0.62 -4.60 14.11
C LEU A 14 0.07 -5.10 15.45
N ASP A 15 0.71 -6.12 15.98
CA ASP A 15 0.35 -6.75 17.24
C ASP A 15 1.11 -6.10 18.41
N ILE A 16 0.38 -5.64 19.42
CA ILE A 16 0.91 -5.09 20.67
C ILE A 16 0.34 -5.88 21.84
N PHE A 17 1.19 -6.26 22.79
CA PHE A 17 0.78 -6.97 24.00
C PHE A 17 1.74 -6.68 25.16
N ASN A 18 1.23 -6.79 26.37
CA ASN A 18 1.99 -6.73 27.60
C ASN A 18 2.75 -8.04 27.80
N ALA A 19 4.06 -8.01 27.55
CA ALA A 19 4.93 -9.18 27.64
C ALA A 19 5.44 -9.48 29.06
N GLY A 20 4.86 -8.87 30.10
CA GLY A 20 5.24 -9.13 31.49
C GLY A 20 5.15 -10.62 31.85
N ASP A 21 6.14 -11.11 32.60
CA ASP A 21 6.24 -12.52 33.00
C ASP A 21 5.24 -12.85 34.13
N VAL A 22 3.99 -13.08 33.74
CA VAL A 22 2.90 -13.43 34.67
C VAL A 22 3.19 -14.71 35.47
N PRO A 23 3.76 -15.79 34.91
CA PRO A 23 4.17 -16.96 35.71
C PRO A 23 5.14 -16.63 36.84
N LEU A 24 6.07 -15.69 36.64
CA LEU A 24 7.05 -15.31 37.64
C LEU A 24 6.50 -14.31 38.68
N TRP A 25 5.79 -13.28 38.23
CA TRP A 25 5.40 -12.13 39.07
C TRP A 25 3.92 -12.12 39.48
N GLY A 26 3.09 -12.93 38.81
CA GLY A 26 1.64 -12.87 38.92
C GLY A 26 1.05 -11.64 38.24
N ALA A 27 -0.19 -11.74 37.77
CA ALA A 27 -0.84 -10.63 37.05
C ALA A 27 -0.97 -9.36 37.92
N SER A 28 -1.23 -9.49 39.22
CA SER A 28 -1.30 -8.34 40.14
C SER A 28 0.06 -7.70 40.45
N GLY A 29 1.17 -8.35 40.08
CA GLY A 29 2.52 -7.83 40.25
C GLY A 29 3.05 -7.06 39.03
N ILE A 30 2.27 -7.02 37.95
CA ILE A 30 2.63 -6.36 36.68
C ILE A 30 1.59 -5.27 36.43
N GLU A 31 2.04 -4.08 36.07
CA GLU A 31 1.15 -2.98 35.69
C GLU A 31 0.58 -3.20 34.28
N ASP A 32 -0.63 -2.70 34.05
CA ASP A 32 -1.22 -2.69 32.71
C ASP A 32 -0.38 -1.82 31.77
N LEU A 33 -0.18 -2.29 30.54
CA LEU A 33 0.54 -1.58 29.51
C LEU A 33 -0.38 -0.53 28.90
N SER A 34 -0.07 0.75 29.08
CA SER A 34 -0.75 1.86 28.41
C SER A 34 0.12 2.40 27.30
N TYR A 35 -0.43 2.59 26.10
CA TYR A 35 0.32 3.01 24.93
C TYR A 35 -0.48 3.87 23.93
N THR A 36 0.25 4.68 23.16
CA THR A 36 -0.26 5.51 22.06
C THR A 36 0.63 5.38 20.83
N PHE A 37 0.09 5.68 19.66
CA PHE A 37 0.80 5.72 18.39
C PHE A 37 0.88 7.14 17.85
N VAL A 38 2.01 7.46 17.24
CA VAL A 38 2.21 8.63 16.39
C VAL A 38 2.58 8.13 15.00
N ALA A 39 1.63 8.22 14.07
CA ALA A 39 1.82 7.80 12.69
C ALA A 39 2.54 8.89 11.87
N PRO A 40 3.43 8.50 10.94
CA PRO A 40 3.97 9.42 9.95
C PRO A 40 2.90 9.76 8.90
N ILE A 41 3.15 10.83 8.13
CA ILE A 41 2.27 11.22 7.02
C ILE A 41 2.10 10.07 6.02
N GLY A 42 0.90 9.92 5.45
CA GLY A 42 0.58 8.83 4.53
C GLY A 42 0.30 7.48 5.23
N PHE A 43 0.25 7.43 6.56
CA PHE A 43 -0.14 6.25 7.32
C PHE A 43 -1.14 6.61 8.42
N THR A 44 -2.09 5.72 8.69
CA THR A 44 -3.12 5.91 9.71
C THR A 44 -3.31 4.64 10.54
N LEU A 45 -3.87 4.81 11.75
CA LEU A 45 -4.26 3.71 12.63
C LEU A 45 -5.71 3.91 13.13
N PRO A 46 -6.43 2.81 13.42
CA PRO A 46 -7.71 2.82 14.10
C PRO A 46 -7.66 3.60 15.42
N GLY A 47 -8.78 4.21 15.77
CA GLY A 47 -8.90 4.93 17.05
C GLY A 47 -8.01 6.17 17.18
N GLY A 48 -7.45 6.69 16.09
CA GLY A 48 -6.65 7.92 16.09
C GLY A 48 -5.30 7.79 16.80
N GLY A 49 -4.81 6.56 17.01
CA GLY A 49 -3.54 6.31 17.70
C GLY A 49 -3.65 6.16 19.22
N GLY A 50 -4.85 6.04 19.79
CA GLY A 50 -5.05 5.69 21.21
C GLY A 50 -5.51 6.85 22.09
N PRO A 51 -5.38 6.73 23.43
CA PRO A 51 -4.65 5.68 24.15
C PRO A 51 -5.32 4.31 24.09
N PHE A 52 -4.51 3.28 24.31
CA PHE A 52 -4.90 1.89 24.44
C PHE A 52 -4.26 1.30 25.69
N ASP A 53 -4.91 0.29 26.26
CA ASP A 53 -4.43 -0.41 27.45
C ASP A 53 -4.47 -1.92 27.21
N ASP A 54 -3.46 -2.64 27.70
CA ASP A 54 -3.42 -4.10 27.73
C ASP A 54 -3.07 -4.59 29.14
N ALA A 55 -3.94 -5.44 29.69
CA ALA A 55 -3.79 -5.92 31.05
C ALA A 55 -2.55 -6.80 31.21
N ALA A 56 -2.05 -6.92 32.44
CA ALA A 56 -1.03 -7.94 32.74
C ALA A 56 -1.51 -9.35 32.39
N GLY A 57 -0.80 -10.03 31.48
CA GLY A 57 -1.24 -11.34 30.94
C GLY A 57 -2.45 -11.24 30.00
N GLY A 58 -2.69 -10.05 29.46
CA GLY A 58 -3.66 -9.77 28.43
C GLY A 58 -3.39 -10.52 27.13
N GLY A 59 -4.30 -10.31 26.18
CA GLY A 59 -4.20 -10.90 24.85
C GLY A 59 -3.38 -10.02 23.91
N VAL A 60 -3.20 -10.52 22.68
CA VAL A 60 -2.65 -9.69 21.61
C VAL A 60 -3.69 -8.67 21.16
N ASN A 61 -3.31 -7.39 21.16
CA ASN A 61 -4.08 -6.29 20.60
C ASN A 61 -3.57 -6.01 19.18
N THR A 62 -4.35 -6.41 18.17
CA THR A 62 -4.01 -6.19 16.76
C THR A 62 -4.55 -4.84 16.29
N HIS A 63 -3.65 -3.98 15.82
CA HIS A 63 -3.96 -2.70 15.19
C HIS A 63 -3.68 -2.75 13.69
N THR A 64 -4.64 -2.37 12.86
CA THR A 64 -4.45 -2.33 11.41
C THR A 64 -3.83 -1.01 11.00
N ILE A 65 -2.60 -1.01 10.49
CA ILE A 65 -2.00 0.19 9.91
C ILE A 65 -2.47 0.28 8.46
N THR A 66 -3.01 1.43 8.06
CA THR A 66 -3.43 1.70 6.68
C THR A 66 -2.48 2.71 6.04
N MET A 67 -1.99 2.41 4.84
CA MET A 67 -1.21 3.33 4.01
C MET A 67 -2.14 4.09 3.05
N ASP A 68 -1.94 5.40 2.91
CA ASP A 68 -2.66 6.24 1.95
C ASP A 68 -2.17 5.96 0.53
N THR A 69 -3.00 5.33 -0.29
CA THR A 69 -2.69 4.96 -1.67
C THR A 69 -3.31 5.93 -2.68
N SER A 70 -3.78 7.10 -2.25
CA SER A 70 -4.46 8.06 -3.14
C SER A 70 -3.55 8.76 -4.14
N THR A 71 -2.25 8.77 -3.89
CA THR A 71 -1.25 9.43 -4.74
C THR A 71 -0.07 8.51 -4.95
N GLU A 72 0.39 8.40 -6.19
CA GLU A 72 1.59 7.64 -6.54
C GLU A 72 2.85 8.13 -5.81
N GLY A 73 3.78 7.20 -5.65
CA GLY A 73 5.11 7.46 -5.13
C GLY A 73 5.44 6.66 -3.88
N VAL A 74 6.64 6.86 -3.39
CA VAL A 74 7.15 6.15 -2.21
C VAL A 74 6.72 6.89 -0.94
N LEU A 75 6.00 6.19 -0.08
CA LEU A 75 5.70 6.63 1.28
C LEU A 75 6.66 5.96 2.26
N SER A 76 7.29 6.75 3.11
CA SER A 76 8.16 6.25 4.16
C SER A 76 8.13 7.14 5.39
N GLY A 77 8.30 6.53 6.56
CA GLY A 77 8.33 7.26 7.82
C GLY A 77 8.54 6.36 9.02
N SER A 78 8.47 6.97 10.19
CA SER A 78 8.64 6.29 11.47
C SER A 78 7.32 6.32 12.24
N LEU A 79 6.73 5.15 12.44
CA LEU A 79 5.65 4.95 13.41
C LEU A 79 6.27 4.87 14.79
N VAL A 80 5.84 5.75 15.70
CA VAL A 80 6.33 5.78 17.09
C VAL A 80 5.24 5.29 18.01
N ILE A 81 5.58 4.32 18.86
CA ILE A 81 4.74 3.82 19.94
C ILE A 81 5.32 4.37 21.24
N MET A 82 4.51 5.12 21.99
CA MET A 82 4.87 5.62 23.31
C MET A 82 4.12 4.80 24.36
N SER A 83 4.80 4.30 25.38
CA SER A 83 4.19 3.47 26.41
C SER A 83 4.69 3.80 27.82
N ASN A 84 4.03 3.23 28.82
CA ASN A 84 4.48 3.21 30.21
C ASN A 84 5.44 2.05 30.54
N ASP A 85 5.91 1.29 29.53
CA ASP A 85 6.93 0.26 29.74
C ASP A 85 8.25 0.93 30.17
N PRO A 86 8.80 0.64 31.36
CA PRO A 86 10.01 1.28 31.86
C PRO A 86 11.28 0.91 31.07
N ASP A 87 11.31 -0.27 30.44
CA ASP A 87 12.44 -0.75 29.64
C ASP A 87 12.35 -0.23 28.20
N THR A 88 11.13 -0.13 27.66
CA THR A 88 10.87 0.35 26.29
C THR A 88 9.78 1.44 26.25
N PRO A 89 10.03 2.63 26.82
CA PRO A 89 9.01 3.69 26.88
C PRO A 89 8.68 4.30 25.51
N SER A 90 9.55 4.05 24.52
CA SER A 90 9.32 4.43 23.13
C SER A 90 9.88 3.36 22.20
N LEU A 91 9.04 2.86 21.30
CA LEU A 91 9.42 1.94 20.23
C LEU A 91 9.18 2.63 18.89
N THR A 92 10.19 2.60 18.02
CA THR A 92 10.10 3.16 16.66
C THR A 92 10.12 2.04 15.63
N VAL A 93 9.11 2.03 14.76
CA VAL A 93 8.97 1.07 13.66
C VAL A 93 9.04 1.84 12.35
N ALA A 94 9.98 1.45 11.48
CA ALA A 94 10.06 2.00 10.12
C ALA A 94 8.91 1.43 9.28
N VAL A 95 8.14 2.30 8.63
CA VAL A 95 7.09 1.93 7.69
C VAL A 95 7.43 2.44 6.30
N THR A 96 7.20 1.60 5.30
CA THR A 96 7.42 1.96 3.90
C THR A 96 6.49 1.20 2.97
N GLY A 97 6.11 1.86 1.88
CA GLY A 97 5.45 1.29 0.72
C GLY A 97 5.61 2.18 -0.49
N GLU A 98 5.35 1.61 -1.65
CA GLU A 98 5.31 2.29 -2.93
C GLU A 98 3.88 2.22 -3.44
N VAL A 99 3.32 3.38 -3.76
CA VAL A 99 2.07 3.48 -4.50
C VAL A 99 2.45 3.56 -5.97
N ALA A 100 2.27 2.47 -6.69
CA ALA A 100 2.50 2.40 -8.13
C ALA A 100 1.27 2.92 -8.88
N GLY A 101 1.51 3.61 -10.00
CA GLY A 101 0.45 3.92 -10.95
C GLY A 101 -0.19 2.66 -11.52
N LEU A 102 -1.36 2.82 -12.12
CA LEU A 102 -1.97 1.71 -12.83
C LEU A 102 -1.13 1.39 -14.08
N PRO A 103 -1.06 0.11 -14.50
CA PRO A 103 -0.35 -0.23 -15.72
C PRO A 103 -1.00 0.50 -16.90
N CYS A 104 -0.21 1.33 -17.57
CA CYS A 104 -0.63 2.08 -18.74
C CYS A 104 -0.65 1.17 -19.97
N THR A 105 -1.81 0.66 -20.33
CA THR A 105 -1.97 -0.25 -21.48
C THR A 105 -1.69 0.42 -22.82
N ALA A 106 -1.69 1.75 -22.87
CA ALA A 106 -1.35 2.52 -24.07
C ALA A 106 0.14 2.93 -24.14
N ASP A 107 0.95 2.66 -23.13
CA ASP A 107 2.40 2.91 -23.14
C ASP A 107 3.12 1.62 -23.53
N LEU A 108 3.40 1.53 -24.83
CA LEU A 108 3.82 0.30 -25.51
C LEU A 108 5.28 0.37 -25.96
N ALA A 109 5.94 1.53 -25.82
CA ALA A 109 7.30 1.76 -26.29
C ALA A 109 8.11 2.60 -25.30
N GLU A 110 9.42 2.39 -25.28
CA GLU A 110 10.31 3.24 -24.49
C GLU A 110 10.31 4.69 -25.02
N PRO A 111 10.33 5.71 -24.13
CA PRO A 111 10.45 5.61 -22.67
C PRO A 111 9.12 5.34 -21.95
N PHE A 112 9.03 4.22 -21.22
CA PHE A 112 7.88 3.92 -20.38
C PHE A 112 7.65 4.99 -19.29
N GLY A 113 6.39 5.20 -18.93
CA GLY A 113 5.87 6.32 -18.14
C GLY A 113 5.55 7.57 -18.97
N VAL A 114 5.64 7.52 -20.31
CA VAL A 114 5.43 8.68 -21.18
C VAL A 114 4.63 8.27 -22.42
N LEU A 115 3.41 8.78 -22.53
CA LEU A 115 2.60 8.60 -23.73
C LEU A 115 3.07 9.54 -24.86
N ASP A 116 3.63 8.95 -25.92
CA ASP A 116 4.13 9.68 -27.09
C ASP A 116 3.82 8.98 -28.44
N LEU A 117 4.39 9.49 -29.53
CA LEU A 117 4.14 8.95 -30.87
C LEU A 117 4.77 7.56 -31.12
N GLN A 118 5.72 7.15 -30.29
CA GLN A 118 6.32 5.82 -30.34
C GLN A 118 5.32 4.76 -29.88
N ASP A 119 4.48 5.05 -28.89
CA ASP A 119 3.40 4.17 -28.46
C ASP A 119 2.36 3.97 -29.55
N VAL A 120 1.95 5.07 -30.19
CA VAL A 120 1.02 5.03 -31.33
C VAL A 120 1.60 4.17 -32.46
N ASN A 121 2.90 4.33 -32.74
CA ASN A 121 3.59 3.54 -33.75
C ASN A 121 3.71 2.06 -33.34
N ALA A 122 3.97 1.77 -32.06
CA ALA A 122 4.04 0.41 -31.52
C ALA A 122 2.67 -0.29 -31.58
N PHE A 123 1.60 0.37 -31.14
CA PHE A 123 0.23 -0.11 -31.28
C PHE A 123 -0.10 -0.41 -32.75
N THR A 124 0.13 0.56 -33.63
CA THR A 124 -0.17 0.42 -35.06
C THR A 124 0.58 -0.75 -35.70
N GLN A 125 1.86 -0.93 -35.37
CA GLN A 125 2.66 -2.05 -35.85
C GLN A 125 2.16 -3.39 -35.31
N GLY A 126 1.88 -3.48 -34.00
CA GLY A 126 1.33 -4.66 -33.36
C GLY A 126 -0.01 -5.07 -33.98
N PHE A 127 -0.89 -4.10 -34.21
CA PHE A 127 -2.21 -4.32 -34.77
C PHE A 127 -2.14 -4.95 -36.18
N PHE A 128 -1.29 -4.40 -37.06
CA PHE A 128 -1.10 -4.95 -38.41
C PHE A 128 -0.29 -6.26 -38.43
N ALA A 129 0.54 -6.50 -37.42
CA ALA A 129 1.32 -7.72 -37.28
C ALA A 129 0.52 -8.90 -36.69
N GLY A 130 -0.67 -8.64 -36.13
CA GLY A 130 -1.42 -9.67 -35.40
C GLY A 130 -0.86 -9.95 -34.00
N ASP A 131 -0.12 -9.00 -33.42
CA ASP A 131 0.52 -9.15 -32.11
C ASP A 131 -0.45 -8.77 -30.98
N LEU A 132 -0.41 -9.54 -29.90
CA LEU A 132 -1.25 -9.34 -28.72
C LEU A 132 -0.85 -8.08 -27.92
N ILE A 133 0.27 -7.42 -28.25
CA ILE A 133 0.57 -6.08 -27.71
C ILE A 133 -0.51 -5.05 -28.07
N ALA A 134 -1.26 -5.28 -29.15
CA ALA A 134 -2.37 -4.42 -29.58
C ALA A 134 -3.75 -4.96 -29.17
N ASP A 135 -3.83 -6.03 -28.37
CA ASP A 135 -5.07 -6.66 -27.88
C ASP A 135 -5.38 -6.10 -26.48
N LEU A 136 -6.00 -4.93 -26.44
CA LEU A 136 -6.20 -4.13 -25.22
C LEU A 136 -7.61 -4.26 -24.67
N ALA A 137 -8.57 -4.76 -25.45
CA ALA A 137 -9.97 -4.88 -25.07
C ALA A 137 -10.48 -6.32 -25.19
N ALA A 138 -11.51 -6.65 -24.41
CA ALA A 138 -12.20 -7.92 -24.61
C ALA A 138 -12.98 -7.92 -25.94
N PRO A 139 -13.04 -9.04 -26.69
CA PRO A 139 -12.55 -10.37 -26.33
C PRO A 139 -11.06 -10.59 -26.63
N PHE A 140 -10.27 -10.83 -25.57
CA PHE A 140 -8.84 -11.07 -25.69
C PHE A 140 -8.50 -12.27 -26.59
N GLY A 141 -7.44 -12.14 -27.37
CA GLY A 141 -6.96 -13.04 -28.41
C GLY A 141 -7.49 -12.69 -29.80
N ILE A 142 -8.23 -11.60 -29.96
CA ILE A 142 -8.82 -11.15 -31.22
C ILE A 142 -8.59 -9.65 -31.38
N LEU A 143 -7.78 -9.26 -32.36
CA LEU A 143 -7.61 -7.86 -32.70
C LEU A 143 -8.80 -7.33 -33.50
N ASP A 144 -9.52 -6.37 -32.94
CA ASP A 144 -10.65 -5.70 -33.57
C ASP A 144 -10.71 -4.18 -33.29
N LEU A 145 -11.82 -3.53 -33.64
CA LEU A 145 -11.95 -2.08 -33.48
C LEU A 145 -12.10 -1.63 -32.01
N GLN A 146 -12.44 -2.53 -31.10
CA GLN A 146 -12.52 -2.25 -29.67
C GLN A 146 -11.13 -1.99 -29.10
N ASP A 147 -10.11 -2.71 -29.56
CA ASP A 147 -8.72 -2.45 -29.15
C ASP A 147 -8.24 -1.07 -29.58
N VAL A 148 -8.63 -0.65 -30.78
CA VAL A 148 -8.31 0.70 -31.29
C VAL A 148 -8.99 1.78 -30.46
N ASN A 149 -10.27 1.58 -30.11
CA ASN A 149 -10.97 2.53 -29.26
C ASN A 149 -10.38 2.58 -27.85
N GLU A 150 -10.05 1.42 -27.26
CA GLU A 150 -9.42 1.33 -25.94
C GLU A 150 -8.05 2.03 -25.94
N PHE A 151 -7.20 1.77 -26.94
CA PHE A 151 -5.92 2.46 -27.08
C PHE A 151 -6.10 3.99 -27.13
N VAL A 152 -7.02 4.48 -27.96
CA VAL A 152 -7.27 5.93 -28.10
C VAL A 152 -7.82 6.52 -26.81
N ASP A 153 -8.75 5.85 -26.14
CA ASP A 153 -9.37 6.32 -24.91
C ASP A 153 -8.32 6.43 -23.79
N VAL A 154 -7.50 5.39 -23.60
CA VAL A 154 -6.41 5.39 -22.60
C VAL A 154 -5.31 6.41 -22.96
N PHE A 155 -4.90 6.48 -24.23
CA PHE A 155 -3.86 7.41 -24.67
C PHE A 155 -4.27 8.88 -24.51
N VAL A 156 -5.53 9.24 -24.82
CA VAL A 156 -6.02 10.63 -24.79
C VAL A 156 -6.41 11.07 -23.37
N SER A 157 -6.97 10.17 -22.57
CA SER A 157 -7.28 10.49 -21.16
C SER A 157 -6.03 10.69 -20.31
N GLY A 158 -4.88 10.21 -20.79
CA GLY A 158 -3.69 10.04 -19.98
C GLY A 158 -3.89 8.80 -19.11
N CYS A 159 -2.92 7.89 -19.13
CA CYS A 159 -2.99 6.75 -18.22
C CYS A 159 -3.09 7.25 -16.77
N PRO A 160 -3.97 6.65 -15.95
CA PRO A 160 -3.96 6.87 -14.51
C PRO A 160 -2.70 6.31 -13.87
#